data_AF-A0A3E5EAH9-F1
#
_entry.id   AF-A0A3E5EAH9-F1
#
_cell.length_a   1.000
_cell.length_b   1.000
_cell.length_c   1.000
_cell.angle_alpha   90.00
_cell.angle_beta   90.00
_cell.angle_gamma   90.00
#
_symmetry.space_group_name_H-M   'P 1'
#
loop_
_entity.id
_entity.type
_entity.pdbx_description
1 polymer ?
#
loop_
_entity_poly.entity_id
_entity_poly.type
_entity_poly.pdbx_seq_one_letter_code
_entity_poly.pdbx_strand_id
1 'polypeptide(L)'
;MLEKYIKGKKYIHIIENENNAGFSRGNNIGYEYVYENIKPDFLVMINSDIECRQKDFLKRIKEIYTKTHFFVLGPDVYAFRLRYIRVLYVKVSRE
;
A
#
# COMPACT_ATOMS: atom_id res chain seq x y z
N MET A 1 -2.82 19.94 -11.93
CA MET A 1 -4.21 19.69 -11.48
C MET A 1 -4.24 18.97 -10.13
N LEU A 2 -3.54 17.85 -9.97
CA LEU A 2 -3.46 17.08 -8.72
C LEU A 2 -2.84 17.87 -7.55
N GLU A 3 -1.74 18.59 -7.79
CA GLU A 3 -1.08 19.43 -6.77
C GLU A 3 -2.03 20.44 -6.12
N LYS A 4 -2.98 21.00 -6.88
CA LYS A 4 -3.97 21.96 -6.37
C LYS A 4 -4.86 21.32 -5.30
N TYR A 5 -5.22 20.05 -5.44
CA TYR A 5 -6.05 19.32 -4.45
C TYR A 5 -5.26 18.87 -3.23
N ILE A 6 -3.95 18.71 -3.37
CA ILE A 6 -3.05 18.19 -2.33
C ILE A 6 -2.35 19.33 -1.56
N LYS A 7 -2.29 20.54 -2.11
CA LYS A 7 -1.62 21.69 -1.49
C LYS A 7 -2.09 21.89 -0.05
N GLY A 8 -1.13 21.90 0.88
CA GLY A 8 -1.36 22.08 2.32
C GLY A 8 -1.76 20.81 3.09
N LYS A 9 -1.88 19.64 2.43
CA LYS A 9 -2.14 18.36 3.10
C LYS A 9 -0.83 17.77 3.63
N LYS A 10 -0.65 17.82 4.95
CA LYS A 10 0.60 17.41 5.64
C LYS A 10 0.97 15.93 5.50
N TYR A 11 -0.01 15.07 5.21
CA TYR A 11 0.16 13.61 5.18
C TYR A 11 0.11 13.03 3.76
N ILE A 12 0.23 13.89 2.74
CA ILE A 12 0.22 13.46 1.35
C ILE A 12 1.51 13.94 0.71
N HIS A 13 2.29 12.99 0.20
CA HIS A 13 3.54 13.23 -0.51
C HIS A 13 3.35 12.81 -1.97
N ILE A 14 3.74 13.68 -2.90
CA ILE A 14 3.76 13.36 -4.33
C ILE A 14 5.22 13.16 -4.71
N ILE A 15 5.51 12.01 -5.34
CA ILE A 15 6.83 11.71 -5.89
C ILE A 15 6.68 11.75 -7.40
N GLU A 16 7.34 12.72 -8.03
CA GLU A 16 7.34 12.88 -9.47
C GLU A 16 8.58 12.21 -10.05
N ASN A 17 8.38 11.39 -11.09
CA ASN A 17 9.48 10.78 -11.81
C ASN A 17 9.72 11.52 -13.12
N GLU A 18 10.98 11.76 -13.45
CA GLU A 18 11.37 12.38 -14.73
C GLU A 18 10.95 11.56 -15.94
N ASN A 19 10.88 10.23 -15.78
CA ASN A 19 10.57 9.28 -16.84
C ASN A 19 9.54 8.26 -16.38
N ASN A 20 8.79 7.68 -17.33
CA ASN A 20 7.87 6.59 -17.03
C ASN A 20 8.64 5.34 -16.57
N ALA A 21 8.63 5.10 -15.25
CA ALA A 21 9.34 3.99 -14.63
C ALA A 21 8.61 2.63 -14.80
N GLY A 22 7.35 2.64 -15.26
CA GLY A 22 6.48 1.48 -15.19
C GLY A 22 6.03 1.15 -13.76
N PHE A 23 5.05 0.24 -13.64
CA PHE A 23 4.35 -0.05 -12.39
C PHE A 23 5.29 -0.51 -11.26
N SER A 24 6.07 -1.57 -11.49
CA SER A 24 6.90 -2.18 -10.43
C SER A 24 7.99 -1.24 -9.93
N ARG A 25 8.68 -0.53 -10.83
CA ARG A 25 9.73 0.42 -10.43
C ARG A 25 9.15 1.68 -9.78
N GLY A 26 7.98 2.16 -10.26
CA GLY A 26 7.26 3.26 -9.59
C GLY A 26 6.93 2.92 -8.14
N ASN A 27 6.43 1.70 -7.88
CA ASN A 27 6.17 1.21 -6.53
C ASN A 27 7.44 1.12 -5.67
N ASN A 28 8.57 0.68 -6.25
CA ASN A 28 9.85 0.62 -5.52
C ASN A 28 10.37 2.00 -5.12
N ILE A 29 10.22 3.01 -5.99
CA ILE A 29 10.59 4.40 -5.69
C ILE A 29 9.75 4.93 -4.51
N GLY A 30 8.44 4.66 -4.52
CA GLY A 30 7.57 5.00 -3.40
C GLY A 30 7.95 4.27 -2.11
N TYR A 31 8.29 2.97 -2.20
CA TYR A 31 8.78 2.19 -1.07
C TYR A 31 10.05 2.81 -0.46
N GLU A 32 11.04 3.13 -1.29
CA GLU A 32 12.31 3.71 -0.86
C GLU A 32 12.11 5.04 -0.14
N TYR A 33 11.27 5.92 -0.69
CA TYR A 33 10.92 7.19 -0.03
C TYR A 33 10.32 6.97 1.36
N VAL A 34 9.34 6.06 1.48
CA VAL A 34 8.66 5.77 2.76
C VAL A 34 9.65 5.17 3.77
N TYR A 35 10.52 4.26 3.32
CA TYR A 35 11.53 3.61 4.15
C TYR A 35 12.55 4.61 4.71
N GLU A 36 13.02 5.54 3.88
CA GLU A 36 14.05 6.49 4.29
C GLU A 36 13.50 7.64 5.16
N ASN A 37 12.30 8.13 4.84
CA ASN A 37 11.78 9.40 5.38
C ASN A 37 10.67 9.27 6.41
N ILE A 38 9.86 8.21 6.34
CA ILE A 38 8.65 8.06 7.18
C ILE A 38 8.81 6.96 8.23
N LYS A 39 9.38 5.80 7.84
CA LYS A 39 9.64 4.65 8.72
C LYS A 39 8.40 4.16 9.49
N PRO A 40 7.32 3.74 8.80
CA PRO A 40 6.11 3.29 9.46
C PRO A 40 6.25 1.87 10.05
N ASP A 41 5.44 1.56 11.07
CA ASP A 41 5.34 0.18 11.61
C ASP A 41 4.81 -0.82 10.58
N PHE A 42 3.92 -0.35 9.69
CA PHE A 42 3.32 -1.14 8.61
C PHE A 42 3.33 -0.34 7.32
N LEU A 43 3.73 -0.97 6.22
CA LEU A 43 3.57 -0.43 4.87
C LEU A 43 2.36 -1.07 4.19
N VAL A 44 1.44 -0.24 3.71
CA VAL A 44 0.28 -0.68 2.93
C VAL A 44 0.45 -0.20 1.49
N MET A 45 0.61 -1.14 0.56
CA MET A 45 0.67 -0.85 -0.88
C MET A 45 -0.70 -1.10 -1.51
N ILE A 46 -1.29 -0.06 -2.10
CA ILE A 46 -2.60 -0.11 -2.77
C ILE A 46 -2.55 0.60 -4.11
N ASN A 47 -3.33 0.11 -5.07
CA ASN A 47 -3.54 0.84 -6.31
C ASN A 47 -4.42 2.07 -6.06
N SER A 48 -4.30 3.07 -6.92
CA SER A 48 -5.05 4.32 -6.84
C SER A 48 -6.56 4.18 -7.13
N ASP A 49 -6.99 3.03 -7.65
CA ASP A 49 -8.39 2.70 -7.98
C ASP A 49 -9.08 1.84 -6.92
N ILE A 50 -8.47 1.68 -5.74
CA ILE A 50 -9.03 0.93 -4.61
C ILE A 50 -9.78 1.86 -3.65
N GLU A 51 -10.99 1.47 -3.27
CA GLU A 51 -11.76 2.11 -2.20
C GLU A 51 -11.70 1.26 -0.92
N CYS A 52 -11.12 1.80 0.16
CA CYS A 52 -11.10 1.13 1.46
C CYS A 52 -12.39 1.43 2.24
N ARG A 53 -13.39 0.55 2.13
CA ARG A 53 -14.69 0.70 2.82
C ARG A 53 -14.71 0.16 4.25
N GLN A 54 -13.73 -0.66 4.62
CA GLN A 54 -13.66 -1.28 5.94
C GLN A 54 -13.18 -0.27 6.98
N LYS A 55 -14.10 0.19 7.85
CA LYS A 55 -13.82 1.26 8.83
C LYS A 55 -12.76 0.87 9.88
N ASP A 56 -12.63 -0.42 10.18
CA ASP A 56 -11.68 -0.96 11.17
C ASP A 56 -10.40 -1.54 10.53
N PHE A 57 -10.10 -1.20 9.27
CA PHE A 57 -8.98 -1.75 8.50
C PHE A 57 -7.64 -1.75 9.27
N LEU A 58 -7.20 -0.59 9.77
CA LEU A 58 -5.94 -0.47 10.50
C LEU A 58 -5.97 -1.21 11.85
N LYS A 59 -7.13 -1.25 12.52
CA LYS A 59 -7.29 -1.96 13.80
C LYS A 59 -7.08 -3.45 13.60
N ARG A 60 -7.68 -4.02 12.54
CA ARG A 60 -7.55 -5.43 12.18
C ARG A 60 -6.11 -5.82 11.84
N ILE A 61 -5.38 -4.98 11.10
CA ILE A 61 -3.96 -5.22 10.82
C ILE A 61 -3.18 -5.39 12.13
N LYS A 62 -3.38 -4.47 13.09
CA LYS A 62 -2.72 -4.54 14.41
C LYS A 62 -3.12 -5.79 15.19
N GLU A 63 -4.42 -6.12 15.24
CA GLU A 63 -4.93 -7.31 15.94
C GLU A 63 -4.44 -8.62 15.33
N ILE A 64 -4.24 -8.69 14.01
CA ILE A 64 -3.68 -9.86 13.35
C ILE A 64 -2.18 -9.94 13.67
N TYR A 65 -1.47 -8.80 13.61
CA TYR A 65 -0.04 -8.77 13.88
C TYR A 65 0.29 -9.22 15.31
N THR A 66 -0.45 -8.75 16.32
CA THR A 66 -0.22 -9.18 17.71
C THR A 66 -0.40 -10.68 17.92
N LYS A 67 -1.19 -11.35 17.07
CA LYS A 67 -1.45 -12.78 17.14
C LYS A 67 -0.46 -13.61 16.33
N THR A 68 -0.10 -13.14 15.14
CA THR A 68 0.62 -13.96 14.15
C THR A 68 2.04 -13.50 13.88
N HIS A 69 2.39 -12.25 14.24
CA HIS A 69 3.67 -11.62 13.90
C HIS A 69 4.00 -11.75 12.41
N PHE A 70 3.00 -11.54 11.54
CA PHE A 70 3.15 -11.72 10.10
C PHE A 70 4.23 -10.78 9.54
N PHE A 71 4.91 -11.25 8.49
CA PHE A 71 5.80 -10.41 7.67
C PHE A 71 5.06 -9.75 6.50
N VAL A 72 4.04 -10.43 5.96
CA VAL A 72 3.19 -9.93 4.86
C VAL A 72 1.73 -10.29 5.16
N LEU A 73 0.82 -9.34 4.96
CA LEU A 73 -0.63 -9.51 5.10
C LEU A 73 -1.34 -9.05 3.84
N GLY A 74 -2.17 -9.91 3.25
CA GLY A 74 -3.05 -9.57 2.13
C GLY A 74 -4.48 -9.33 2.61
N PRO A 75 -5.16 -8.25 2.17
CA PRO A 75 -6.57 -8.05 2.45
C PRO A 75 -7.44 -8.90 1.51
N ASP A 76 -8.70 -9.14 1.91
CA ASP A 76 -9.73 -9.60 0.99
C ASP A 76 -10.07 -8.47 0.01
N VAL A 77 -10.05 -8.77 -1.28
CA VAL A 77 -10.32 -7.79 -2.34
C VAL A 77 -11.65 -8.13 -3.01
N TYR A 78 -12.59 -7.19 -2.98
CA TYR A 78 -13.88 -7.33 -3.65
C TYR A 78 -13.88 -6.57 -4.97
N ALA A 79 -14.07 -7.29 -6.09
CA ALA A 79 -14.18 -6.71 -7.42
C ALA A 79 -15.62 -6.85 -7.95
N PHE A 80 -16.32 -5.73 -8.12
CA PHE A 80 -17.74 -5.72 -8.55
C PHE A 80 -17.95 -6.24 -9.99
N ARG A 81 -16.90 -6.25 -10.82
CA ARG A 81 -17.00 -6.50 -12.27
C ARG A 81 -16.26 -7.73 -12.79
N LEU A 82 -15.54 -8.47 -11.94
CA LEU A 82 -14.79 -9.66 -12.36
C LEU A 82 -15.13 -10.81 -11.43
N ARG A 83 -15.71 -11.89 -11.98
CA ARG A 83 -15.79 -13.18 -11.29
C ARG A 83 -14.36 -13.66 -11.02
N TYR A 84 -13.85 -13.35 -9.83
CA TYR A 84 -12.55 -13.71 -9.27
C TYR A 84 -11.30 -13.02 -9.84
N ILE A 85 -10.54 -12.37 -8.96
CA ILE A 85 -9.08 -12.22 -9.08
C ILE A 85 -8.47 -12.77 -7.79
N ARG A 86 -7.51 -13.71 -7.95
CA ARG A 86 -6.71 -14.27 -6.86
C ARG A 86 -5.60 -13.28 -6.47
N VAL A 87 -5.40 -13.09 -5.17
CA VAL A 87 -4.31 -12.29 -4.59
C VAL A 87 -2.96 -12.98 -4.83
N LEU A 88 -1.95 -12.20 -5.19
CA LEU A 88 -0.55 -12.64 -5.27
C LEU A 88 0.00 -12.88 -3.86
N TYR A 89 0.29 -14.13 -3.54
CA TYR A 89 1.09 -14.50 -2.38
C TYR A 89 2.57 -14.33 -2.73
N VAL A 90 3.32 -13.62 -1.89
CA VAL A 90 4.78 -13.77 -1.86
C VAL A 90 5.18 -14.09 -0.42
N LYS A 91 5.42 -15.38 -0.18
CA LYS A 91 6.13 -15.86 1.00
C LYS A 91 7.62 -15.65 0.73
N VAL A 92 8.26 -14.72 1.43
CA VAL A 92 9.72 -14.75 1.59
C VAL A 92 9.99 -15.15 3.03
N SER A 93 10.26 -16.44 3.25
CA SER A 93 11.00 -16.84 4.44
C SER A 93 12.47 -16.60 4.15
N ARG A 94 13.15 -15.86 5.02
CA ARG A 94 14.59 -16.01 5.17
C ARG A 94 14.84 -16.81 6.43
N GLU A 95 15.52 -17.95 6.26
CA GLU A 95 16.55 -18.36 7.21
C GLU A 95 17.69 -17.33 7.15
#